data_AF-A0A3M1IYC4-F1
#
_entry.id   AF-A0A3M1IYC4-F1
#
_cell.length_a   1.000
_cell.length_b   1.000
_cell.length_c   1.000
_cell.angle_alpha   90.00
_cell.angle_beta   90.00
_cell.angle_gamma   90.00
#
_symmetry.space_group_name_H-M   'P 1'
#
loop_
_entity.id
_entity.type
_entity.pdbx_description
1 polymer ?
#
loop_
_entity_poly.entity_id
_entity_poly.type
_entity_poly.pdbx_seq_one_letter_code
_entity_poly.pdbx_strand_id
1 'polypeptide(L)'
;MLIRLTIVLLLGIGASTLWAQTAPAPALSQMSKLYQLTPEQEAELATILARELRNISEIASLRTSAPDEYLERMRAIRKSTRAATRRMLNDTQRQLFQAASQRERSEWAQRYKALQMQGLSPTEIELQLTAEYLEEKGW
;
A
#
# COMPACT_ATOMS: atom_id res chain seq x y z
N MET A 1 27.17 56.06 28.02
CA MET A 1 26.57 56.33 26.70
C MET A 1 26.13 54.99 26.11
N LEU A 2 24.97 55.00 25.47
CA LEU A 2 23.99 53.92 25.31
C LEU A 2 24.16 53.22 23.93
N ILE A 3 23.81 51.91 23.87
CA ILE A 3 23.31 51.11 22.70
C ILE A 3 24.34 50.78 21.57
N ARG A 4 24.41 49.62 20.87
CA ARG A 4 23.46 48.52 20.54
C ARG A 4 24.17 47.16 20.38
N LEU A 5 23.57 46.16 21.02
CA LEU A 5 23.75 44.73 20.79
C LEU A 5 22.91 44.33 19.57
N THR A 6 23.53 43.88 18.47
CA THR A 6 22.79 43.26 17.35
C THR A 6 23.70 42.37 16.52
N ILE A 7 23.75 41.08 16.83
CA ILE A 7 24.09 40.03 15.84
C ILE A 7 23.15 38.86 16.16
N VAL A 8 21.94 38.91 15.59
CA VAL A 8 21.53 38.08 14.44
C VAL A 8 21.50 36.59 14.80
N LEU A 9 20.34 36.20 15.33
CA LEU A 9 19.83 34.84 15.42
C LEU A 9 19.51 34.37 14.00
N LEU A 10 20.41 33.60 13.38
CA LEU A 10 20.20 33.00 12.06
C LEU A 10 19.90 31.50 12.21
N LEU A 11 18.66 31.18 11.87
CA LEU A 11 18.17 29.93 11.29
C LEU A 11 18.28 28.68 12.16
N GLY A 12 17.33 28.61 13.09
CA GLY A 12 16.84 27.32 13.58
C GLY A 12 16.35 26.47 12.41
N ILE A 13 17.03 25.33 12.24
CA ILE A 13 16.48 24.00 11.97
C ILE A 13 15.54 23.97 10.77
N GLY A 14 16.08 23.49 9.65
CA GLY A 14 15.29 23.05 8.50
C GLY A 14 14.24 22.04 8.97
N ALA A 15 13.00 22.50 9.06
CA ALA A 15 11.84 21.63 8.99
C ALA A 15 11.75 21.15 7.55
N SER A 16 12.56 20.14 7.21
CA SER A 16 12.19 19.23 6.15
C SER A 16 10.90 18.59 6.61
N THR A 17 9.76 19.13 6.17
CA THR A 17 8.51 18.40 6.17
C THR A 17 8.75 17.20 5.28
N LEU A 18 9.26 16.11 5.88
CA LEU A 18 9.03 14.78 5.39
C LEU A 18 7.51 14.68 5.31
N TRP A 19 6.97 14.83 4.10
CA TRP A 19 5.63 14.41 3.79
C TRP A 19 5.61 12.90 4.01
N ALA A 20 5.43 12.50 5.27
CA ALA A 20 5.04 11.15 5.60
C ALA A 20 3.64 11.00 5.02
N GLN A 21 3.55 10.47 3.80
CA GLN A 21 2.30 9.90 3.33
C GLN A 21 1.94 8.84 4.37
N THR A 22 1.02 9.19 5.25
CA THR A 22 0.60 8.31 6.33
C THR A 22 0.00 7.07 5.69
N ALA A 23 0.37 5.90 6.19
CA ALA A 23 -0.26 4.66 5.76
C ALA A 23 -1.79 4.78 5.86
N PRO A 24 -2.55 4.11 4.98
CA PRO A 24 -4.00 4.13 5.05
C PRO A 24 -4.41 3.48 6.36
N ALA A 25 -5.12 4.23 7.20
CA ALA A 25 -5.62 3.73 8.47
C ALA A 25 -6.43 2.42 8.32
N PRO A 26 -7.27 2.22 7.27
CA PRO A 26 -8.02 0.98 7.09
C PRO A 26 -7.13 -0.24 6.87
N ALA A 27 -6.21 -0.18 5.89
CA ALA A 27 -5.34 -1.31 5.55
C ALA A 27 -4.43 -1.69 6.72
N LEU A 28 -3.86 -0.71 7.43
CA LEU A 28 -3.03 -0.94 8.60
C LEU A 28 -3.84 -1.61 9.71
N SER A 29 -4.99 -1.04 10.08
CA SER A 29 -5.84 -1.56 11.16
C SER A 29 -6.33 -2.99 10.89
N GLN A 30 -6.77 -3.28 9.67
CA GLN A 30 -7.22 -4.62 9.28
C GLN A 30 -6.09 -5.65 9.40
N MET A 31 -4.91 -5.34 8.86
CA MET A 31 -3.77 -6.27 8.88
C MET A 31 -3.18 -6.44 10.29
N SER A 32 -3.11 -5.36 11.07
CA SER A 32 -2.75 -5.38 12.49
C SER A 32 -3.62 -6.35 13.28
N LYS A 33 -4.94 -6.25 13.11
CA LYS A 33 -5.90 -7.12 13.80
C LYS A 33 -5.81 -8.56 13.30
N LEU A 34 -5.72 -8.77 11.99
CA LEU A 34 -5.70 -10.10 11.39
C LEU A 34 -4.47 -10.91 11.80
N TYR A 35 -3.31 -10.26 11.86
CA TYR A 35 -2.04 -10.92 12.16
C TYR A 35 -1.55 -10.70 13.59
N GLN A 36 -2.33 -10.00 14.42
CA GLN A 36 -1.97 -9.69 15.81
C GLN A 36 -0.55 -9.10 15.89
N LEU A 37 -0.34 -8.02 15.14
CA LEU A 37 0.97 -7.40 15.01
C LEU A 37 1.39 -6.72 16.32
N THR A 38 2.68 -6.77 16.64
CA THR A 38 3.25 -5.95 17.74
C THR A 38 3.38 -4.50 17.29
N PRO A 39 3.48 -3.52 18.20
CA PRO A 39 3.66 -2.11 17.85
C PRO A 39 4.83 -1.85 16.89
N GLU A 40 5.93 -2.60 17.03
CA GLU A 40 7.09 -2.52 16.13
C GLU A 40 6.75 -3.00 14.71
N GLN A 41 6.02 -4.11 14.60
CA GLN A 41 5.56 -4.65 13.32
C GLN A 41 4.51 -3.75 12.67
N GLU A 42 3.66 -3.08 13.45
CA GLU A 42 2.71 -2.09 12.94
C GLU A 42 3.43 -0.89 12.32
N ALA A 43 4.49 -0.39 12.97
CA ALA A 43 5.31 0.70 12.44
C ALA A 43 6.03 0.30 11.13
N GLU A 44 6.56 -0.92 11.07
CA GLU A 44 7.17 -1.44 9.84
C GLU A 44 6.12 -1.62 8.73
N LEU A 45 4.94 -2.16 9.06
CA LEU A 45 3.85 -2.31 8.10
C LEU A 45 3.38 -0.96 7.57
N ALA A 46 3.25 0.06 8.43
CA ALA A 46 2.90 1.40 8.02
C ALA A 46 3.88 1.94 6.97
N THR A 47 5.19 1.71 7.16
CA THR A 47 6.22 2.10 6.20
C THR A 47 6.08 1.36 4.87
N ILE A 48 5.78 0.05 4.93
CA ILE A 48 5.54 -0.76 3.73
C ILE A 48 4.32 -0.26 2.96
N LEU A 49 3.19 0.01 3.64
CA LEU A 49 1.95 0.48 3.03
C LEU A 49 2.07 1.90 2.47
N ALA A 50 2.80 2.79 3.15
CA ALA A 50 3.08 4.13 2.64
C ALA A 50 3.89 4.10 1.34
N ARG A 51 4.90 3.20 1.25
CA ARG A 51 5.64 2.98 0.01
C ARG A 51 4.75 2.39 -1.09
N GLU A 52 3.89 1.45 -0.75
CA GLU A 52 2.94 0.86 -1.70
C GLU A 52 2.04 1.95 -2.30
N LEU A 53 1.40 2.77 -1.46
CA LEU A 53 0.56 3.88 -1.88
C LEU A 53 1.30 4.85 -2.80
N ARG A 54 2.52 5.27 -2.42
CA ARG A 54 3.34 6.15 -3.25
C ARG A 54 3.61 5.52 -4.63
N ASN A 55 4.05 4.27 -4.68
CA ASN A 55 4.33 3.60 -5.95
C ASN A 55 3.07 3.45 -6.83
N ILE A 56 1.90 3.27 -6.21
CA ILE A 56 0.61 3.22 -6.92
C ILE A 56 0.28 4.60 -7.50
N SER A 57 0.47 5.67 -6.72
CA SER A 57 0.23 7.04 -7.18
C SER A 57 1.12 7.42 -8.36
N GLU A 58 2.37 6.96 -8.40
CA GLU A 58 3.33 7.20 -9.48
C GLU A 58 2.89 6.57 -10.81
N ILE A 59 2.09 5.50 -10.78
CA ILE A 59 1.61 4.81 -11.99
C ILE A 59 0.16 5.13 -12.34
N ALA A 60 -0.52 5.99 -11.58
CA ALA A 60 -1.96 6.22 -11.72
C ALA A 60 -2.37 6.71 -13.13
N SER A 61 -1.51 7.52 -13.77
CA SER A 61 -1.74 8.02 -15.14
C SER A 61 -1.68 6.93 -16.21
N LEU A 62 -1.04 5.80 -15.95
CA LEU A 62 -0.98 4.67 -16.88
C LEU A 62 -2.32 3.95 -16.99
N ARG A 63 -3.20 4.07 -15.97
CA ARG A 63 -4.49 3.37 -15.96
C ARG A 63 -5.33 3.65 -17.21
N THR A 64 -5.26 4.87 -17.74
CA THR A 64 -6.00 5.28 -18.95
C THR A 64 -5.13 5.31 -20.20
N SER A 65 -3.84 5.65 -20.07
CA SER A 65 -2.94 5.82 -21.22
C SER A 65 -2.29 4.52 -21.69
N ALA A 66 -2.04 3.57 -20.79
CA ALA A 66 -1.38 2.29 -21.04
C ALA A 66 -1.88 1.23 -20.03
N PRO A 67 -3.12 0.74 -20.17
CA PRO A 67 -3.77 -0.09 -19.16
C PRO A 67 -3.02 -1.41 -18.88
N ASP A 68 -2.44 -2.04 -19.90
CA ASP A 68 -1.67 -3.27 -19.70
C ASP A 68 -0.38 -3.03 -18.90
N GLU A 69 0.31 -1.91 -19.16
CA GLU A 69 1.50 -1.51 -18.39
C GLU A 69 1.12 -1.16 -16.94
N TYR A 70 0.00 -0.47 -16.73
CA TYR A 70 -0.55 -0.21 -15.41
C TYR A 70 -0.77 -1.50 -14.62
N LEU A 71 -1.43 -2.50 -15.23
CA LEU A 71 -1.70 -3.80 -14.60
C LEU A 71 -0.41 -4.56 -14.30
N GLU A 72 0.58 -4.53 -15.20
CA GLU A 72 1.90 -5.13 -14.95
C GLU A 72 2.60 -4.51 -13.75
N ARG A 73 2.68 -3.17 -13.70
CA ARG A 73 3.29 -2.45 -12.58
C ARG A 73 2.53 -2.68 -11.27
N MET A 74 1.21 -2.74 -11.31
CA MET A 74 0.38 -3.06 -10.15
C MET A 74 0.69 -4.44 -9.59
N ARG A 75 0.80 -5.46 -10.46
CA ARG A 75 1.22 -6.82 -10.04
C ARG A 75 2.59 -6.80 -9.38
N ALA A 76 3.55 -6.07 -9.94
CA ALA A 76 4.89 -5.95 -9.39
C ALA A 76 4.88 -5.28 -8.00
N ILE A 77 4.15 -4.19 -7.84
CA ILE A 77 3.96 -3.49 -6.57
C ILE A 77 3.37 -4.43 -5.53
N ARG A 78 2.22 -5.06 -5.81
CA ARG A 78 1.56 -6.01 -4.90
C ARG A 78 2.47 -7.16 -4.50
N LYS A 79 3.20 -7.74 -5.46
CA LYS A 79 4.17 -8.83 -5.20
C LYS A 79 5.27 -8.37 -4.24
N SER A 80 5.84 -7.19 -4.46
CA SER A 80 6.91 -6.65 -3.63
C SER A 80 6.43 -6.33 -2.21
N THR A 81 5.24 -5.74 -2.07
CA THR A 81 4.61 -5.46 -0.78
C THR A 81 4.35 -6.75 0.00
N ARG A 82 3.70 -7.74 -0.62
CA ARG A 82 3.45 -9.04 0.02
C ARG A 82 4.74 -9.71 0.49
N ALA A 83 5.80 -9.63 -0.30
CA ALA A 83 7.10 -10.16 0.08
C ALA A 83 7.70 -9.42 1.29
N ALA A 84 7.62 -8.09 1.32
CA ALA A 84 8.09 -7.28 2.44
C ALA A 84 7.28 -7.56 3.71
N THR A 85 5.94 -7.54 3.63
CA THR A 85 5.06 -7.88 4.75
C THR A 85 5.38 -9.26 5.30
N ARG A 86 5.57 -10.27 4.45
CA ARG A 86 5.89 -11.63 4.94
C ARG A 86 7.19 -11.70 5.74
N ARG A 87 8.19 -10.85 5.44
CA ARG A 87 9.51 -10.88 6.11
C ARG A 87 9.46 -10.35 7.55
N MET A 88 8.61 -9.36 7.83
CA MET A 88 8.46 -8.80 9.18
C MET A 88 7.67 -9.71 10.14
N LEU A 89 6.94 -10.69 9.63
CA LEU A 89 6.10 -11.60 10.43
C LEU A 89 6.93 -12.73 11.06
N ASN A 90 6.54 -13.17 12.26
CA ASN A 90 7.05 -14.41 12.87
C ASN A 90 6.40 -15.67 12.27
N ASP A 91 6.81 -16.87 12.69
CA ASP A 91 6.31 -18.13 12.12
C ASP A 91 4.79 -18.31 12.21
N THR A 92 4.20 -18.07 13.38
CA THR A 92 2.75 -18.17 13.59
C THR A 92 2.00 -17.19 12.69
N GLN A 93 2.46 -15.94 12.62
CA GLN A 93 1.88 -14.91 11.77
C GLN A 93 2.05 -15.22 10.28
N ARG A 94 3.18 -15.83 9.87
CA ARG A 94 3.41 -16.28 8.49
C ARG A 94 2.40 -17.35 8.07
N GLN A 95 2.00 -18.24 8.97
CA GLN A 95 0.94 -19.22 8.70
C GLN A 95 -0.40 -18.54 8.48
N LEU A 96 -0.77 -17.57 9.33
CA LEU A 96 -1.99 -16.77 9.17
C LEU A 96 -1.97 -16.01 7.83
N PHE A 97 -0.85 -15.38 7.50
CA PHE A 97 -0.64 -14.67 6.23
C PHE A 97 -0.77 -15.59 5.01
N GLN A 98 -0.23 -16.82 5.09
CA GLN A 98 -0.35 -17.81 4.03
C GLN A 98 -1.80 -18.27 3.83
N ALA A 99 -2.52 -18.53 4.93
CA ALA A 99 -3.93 -18.91 4.87
C ALA A 99 -4.79 -17.78 4.28
N ALA A 100 -4.58 -16.54 4.73
CA ALA A 100 -5.24 -15.35 4.17
C ALA A 100 -4.93 -15.18 2.67
N SER A 101 -3.66 -15.33 2.27
CA SER A 101 -3.25 -15.28 0.85
C SER A 101 -3.87 -16.38 0.00
N GLN A 102 -4.17 -17.56 0.56
CA GLN A 102 -4.87 -18.63 -0.16
C GLN A 102 -6.34 -18.27 -0.35
N ARG A 103 -6.98 -17.74 0.70
CA ARG A 103 -8.36 -17.28 0.64
C ARG A 103 -8.55 -16.15 -0.37
N GLU A 104 -7.71 -15.12 -0.33
CA GLU A 104 -7.73 -14.00 -1.28
C GLU A 104 -7.63 -14.50 -2.73
N ARG A 105 -6.76 -15.48 -3.01
CA ARG A 105 -6.65 -16.08 -4.35
C ARG A 105 -7.92 -16.82 -4.79
N SER A 106 -8.58 -17.51 -3.86
CA SER A 106 -9.84 -18.19 -4.14
C SER A 106 -10.96 -17.18 -4.42
N GLU A 107 -11.07 -16.15 -3.59
CA GLU A 107 -12.05 -15.07 -3.78
C GLU A 107 -11.81 -14.33 -5.09
N TRP A 108 -10.55 -13.99 -5.40
CA TRP A 108 -10.17 -13.39 -6.68
C TRP A 108 -10.59 -14.25 -7.87
N ALA A 109 -10.33 -15.56 -7.83
CA ALA A 109 -10.72 -16.47 -8.90
C ALA A 109 -12.26 -16.56 -9.06
N GLN A 110 -13.01 -16.50 -7.97
CA GLN A 110 -14.47 -16.49 -8.00
C GLN A 110 -15.00 -15.18 -8.62
N ARG A 111 -14.48 -14.02 -8.18
CA ARG A 111 -14.86 -12.71 -8.75
C ARG A 111 -14.48 -12.62 -10.22
N TYR A 112 -13.30 -13.10 -10.61
CA TYR A 112 -12.88 -13.17 -12.01
C TYR A 112 -13.89 -13.94 -12.87
N LYS A 113 -14.29 -15.14 -12.43
CA LYS A 113 -15.31 -15.94 -13.13
C LYS A 113 -16.66 -15.22 -13.21
N ALA A 114 -17.07 -14.55 -12.13
CA ALA A 114 -18.33 -13.80 -12.11
C ALA A 114 -18.33 -12.66 -13.14
N LEU A 115 -17.24 -11.91 -13.24
CA LEU A 115 -17.09 -10.83 -14.22
C LEU A 115 -16.95 -11.35 -15.64
N GLN A 116 -16.28 -12.50 -15.82
CA GLN A 116 -16.22 -13.17 -17.12
C GLN A 116 -17.61 -13.60 -17.61
N MET A 117 -18.48 -14.09 -16.73
CA MET A 117 -19.88 -14.42 -17.07
C MET A 117 -20.72 -13.19 -17.43
N GLN A 118 -20.30 -11.99 -17.00
CA GLN A 118 -20.92 -10.72 -17.39
C GLN A 118 -20.42 -10.21 -18.76
N GLY A 119 -19.52 -10.95 -19.42
CA GLY A 119 -19.03 -10.63 -20.76
C GLY A 119 -17.85 -9.66 -20.80
N LEU A 120 -17.25 -9.33 -19.64
CA LEU A 120 -16.06 -8.48 -19.60
C LEU A 120 -14.85 -9.20 -20.21
N SER A 121 -14.01 -8.44 -20.90
CA SER A 121 -12.71 -8.91 -21.38
C SER A 121 -11.72 -9.12 -20.23
N PRO A 122 -10.66 -9.94 -20.40
CA PRO A 122 -9.66 -10.16 -19.36
C PRO A 122 -9.05 -8.88 -18.79
N THR A 123 -8.75 -7.89 -19.62
CA THR A 123 -8.18 -6.60 -19.18
C THR A 123 -9.19 -5.80 -18.36
N GLU A 124 -10.46 -5.74 -18.77
CA GLU A 124 -11.51 -5.06 -18.00
C GLU A 124 -11.73 -5.71 -16.63
N ILE A 125 -11.74 -7.04 -16.59
CA ILE A 125 -11.83 -7.80 -15.33
C ILE A 125 -10.66 -7.45 -14.42
N GLU A 126 -9.43 -7.47 -14.93
CA GLU A 126 -8.26 -7.15 -14.11
C GLU A 126 -8.22 -5.70 -13.63
N LEU A 127 -8.64 -4.75 -14.47
CA LEU A 127 -8.78 -3.34 -14.08
C LEU A 127 -9.84 -3.17 -12.99
N GLN A 128 -10.97 -3.88 -13.09
CA GLN A 128 -12.04 -3.84 -12.10
C GLN A 128 -11.60 -4.46 -10.77
N LEU A 129 -11.04 -5.67 -10.79
CA LEU A 129 -10.55 -6.32 -9.57
C LEU A 129 -9.40 -5.54 -8.92
N THR A 130 -8.58 -4.85 -9.73
CA THR A 130 -7.58 -3.92 -9.22
C THR A 130 -8.22 -2.71 -8.54
N ALA A 131 -9.27 -2.14 -9.11
CA ALA A 131 -9.99 -1.03 -8.49
C ALA A 131 -10.62 -1.44 -7.15
N GLU A 132 -11.26 -2.62 -7.08
CA GLU A 132 -11.81 -3.18 -5.84
C GLU A 132 -10.72 -3.36 -4.77
N TYR A 133 -9.53 -3.84 -5.15
CA TYR A 133 -8.38 -3.97 -4.24
C TYR A 133 -7.94 -2.62 -3.63
N LEU A 134 -7.95 -1.54 -4.43
CA LEU A 134 -7.61 -0.21 -3.93
C LEU A 134 -8.68 0.29 -2.94
N GLU A 135 -9.96 0.11 -3.29
CA GLU A 135 -11.10 0.50 -2.44
C GLU A 135 -11.10 -0.24 -1.10
N GLU A 136 -10.89 -1.56 -1.10
CA GLU A 136 -10.78 -2.39 0.12
C GLU A 136 -9.66 -1.90 1.06
N LYS A 137 -8.59 -1.33 0.50
CA LYS A 137 -7.47 -0.76 1.25
C LYS A 137 -7.67 0.70 1.67
N GLY A 138 -8.72 1.36 1.16
CA GLY A 138 -9.00 2.77 1.41
C GLY A 138 -8.06 3.71 0.65
N TRP A 139 -7.76 3.39 -0.61
CA TRP A 139 -6.94 4.19 -1.53
C TRP A 139 -7.76 4.88 -2.62
#